data_AF-A0A9D6DP43-F1
#
_entry.id   AF-A0A9D6DP43-F1
#
_cell.length_a   1.000
_cell.length_b   1.000
_cell.length_c   1.000
_cell.angle_alpha   90.00
_cell.angle_beta   90.00
_cell.angle_gamma   90.00
#
_symmetry.space_group_name_H-M   'P 1'
#
loop_
_entity.id
_entity.type
_entity.pdbx_description
1 polymer ?
#
loop_
_entity_poly.entity_id
_entity_poly.type
_entity_poly.pdbx_seq_one_letter_code
_entity_poly.pdbx_strand_id
1 'polypeptide(L)'
;MENIDIKEKKQLGQFFTQNSDYILNGLEKFIKGKNITDPFAGNGDLISWAKNYGAMKTRGCDIDKKYVNNTDIFYHDSIKYPQQYKFVLTNPPYLNVNKAGQKTKEEYFKKGGFEDLYQISLFSILDSDEGIIIVPINFLSAENSIKIRNIFFSKFEILEMNYFKHQVFPDTTYNVIAFYYKKKDNYFNDKCRIGTHIYPENKTIEIELKKNSSWSINGDFLKIIQSQKNDLEIYRLVEDDIFKKKGRVEISAAYN
;
A
#
# COMPACT_ATOMS: atom_id res chain seq x y z
N MET A 1 7.77 -22.67 19.34
CA MET A 1 7.37 -21.25 19.51
C MET A 1 7.68 -20.42 18.26
N GLU A 2 8.87 -20.53 17.66
CA GLU A 2 9.22 -19.86 16.38
C GLU A 2 8.21 -20.06 15.23
N ASN A 3 7.72 -21.29 15.03
CA ASN A 3 6.75 -21.60 13.96
C ASN A 3 5.35 -20.98 14.15
N ILE A 4 5.00 -20.56 15.37
CA ILE A 4 3.70 -19.92 15.66
C ILE A 4 3.80 -18.42 15.36
N ASP A 5 4.89 -17.78 15.81
CA ASP A 5 5.16 -16.35 15.61
C ASP A 5 5.26 -15.99 14.11
N ILE A 6 5.89 -16.85 13.30
CA ILE A 6 5.95 -16.67 11.83
C ILE A 6 4.57 -16.79 11.17
N LYS A 7 3.70 -17.69 11.65
CA LYS A 7 2.34 -17.86 11.12
C LYS A 7 1.46 -16.67 11.50
N GLU A 8 1.54 -16.19 12.73
CA GLU A 8 0.78 -15.02 13.19
C GLU A 8 1.22 -13.74 12.47
N LYS A 9 2.53 -13.48 12.37
CA LYS A 9 3.09 -12.35 11.59
C LYS A 9 2.57 -12.34 10.14
N LYS A 10 2.54 -13.51 9.48
CA LYS A 10 2.00 -13.67 8.12
C LYS A 10 0.50 -13.36 8.04
N GLN A 11 -0.28 -13.79 9.03
CA GLN A 11 -1.73 -13.57 9.06
C GLN A 11 -2.11 -12.14 9.45
N LEU A 12 -1.20 -11.40 10.09
CA LEU A 12 -1.32 -9.97 10.33
C LEU A 12 -0.74 -9.13 9.19
N GLY A 13 -0.01 -9.73 8.24
CA GLY A 13 0.60 -9.04 7.11
C GLY A 13 1.72 -8.07 7.52
N GLN A 14 2.42 -8.32 8.61
CA GLN A 14 3.41 -7.38 9.18
C GLN A 14 4.75 -7.41 8.41
N PHE A 15 5.21 -6.23 7.99
CA PHE A 15 6.53 -5.99 7.39
C PHE A 15 7.20 -4.80 8.08
N PHE A 16 8.34 -5.04 8.74
CA PHE A 16 9.03 -3.99 9.50
C PHE A 16 9.92 -3.11 8.61
N THR A 17 10.04 -1.84 8.96
CA THR A 17 10.72 -0.81 8.14
C THR A 17 12.11 -0.53 8.67
N GLN A 18 12.98 -1.54 8.61
CA GLN A 18 14.35 -1.47 9.15
C GLN A 18 15.27 -0.49 8.39
N ASN A 19 14.95 -0.15 7.13
CA ASN A 19 15.73 0.79 6.31
C ASN A 19 14.93 2.07 5.99
N SER A 20 14.34 2.67 7.04
CA SER A 20 13.46 3.84 6.91
C SER A 20 14.15 5.04 6.24
N ASP A 21 15.43 5.31 6.54
CA ASP A 21 16.16 6.43 5.92
C ASP A 21 16.30 6.30 4.41
N TYR A 22 16.54 5.09 3.91
CA TYR A 22 16.58 4.83 2.47
C TYR A 22 15.19 4.90 1.83
N ILE A 23 14.20 4.25 2.45
CA ILE A 23 12.84 4.17 1.89
C ILE A 23 12.19 5.55 1.84
N LEU A 24 12.42 6.38 2.84
CA LEU A 24 11.82 7.70 3.02
C LEU A 24 12.73 8.86 2.63
N ASN A 25 13.85 8.58 1.95
CA ASN A 25 14.81 9.61 1.55
C ASN A 25 14.14 10.76 0.79
N GLY A 26 14.42 11.99 1.21
CA GLY A 26 13.85 13.22 0.67
C GLY A 26 12.46 13.57 1.20
N LEU A 27 11.76 12.64 1.87
CA LEU A 27 10.44 12.87 2.47
C LEU A 27 10.51 13.40 3.90
N GLU A 28 11.69 13.36 4.56
CA GLU A 28 11.90 13.86 5.91
C GLU A 28 11.55 15.35 6.08
N LYS A 29 11.65 16.14 5.00
CA LYS A 29 11.25 17.55 4.97
C LYS A 29 9.79 17.78 5.35
N PHE A 30 8.93 16.77 5.21
CA PHE A 30 7.51 16.87 5.54
C PHE A 30 7.20 16.57 7.01
N ILE A 31 8.18 16.19 7.84
CA ILE A 31 7.97 15.73 9.23
C ILE A 31 8.09 16.84 10.26
N LYS A 32 9.06 17.76 10.06
CA LYS A 32 9.48 18.71 11.08
C LYS A 32 8.29 19.51 11.65
N GLY A 33 8.15 19.47 12.97
CA GLY A 33 7.12 20.22 13.71
C GLY A 33 5.71 19.64 13.66
N LYS A 34 5.50 18.45 13.08
CA LYS A 34 4.17 17.83 12.96
C LYS A 34 3.87 16.84 14.09
N ASN A 35 2.58 16.64 14.35
CA ASN A 35 2.08 15.56 15.19
C ASN A 35 1.81 14.34 14.30
N ILE A 36 2.65 13.33 14.45
CA ILE A 36 2.68 12.13 13.60
C ILE A 36 1.95 10.99 14.30
N THR A 37 1.09 10.30 13.56
CA THR A 37 0.48 9.04 14.01
C THR A 37 0.84 7.91 13.05
N ASP A 38 1.33 6.80 13.59
CA ASP A 38 1.44 5.53 12.85
C ASP A 38 0.32 4.58 13.30
N PRO A 39 -0.75 4.41 12.52
CA PRO A 39 -1.86 3.51 12.85
C PRO A 39 -1.49 2.02 12.83
N PHE A 40 -0.33 1.64 12.28
CA PHE A 40 0.12 0.26 12.09
C PHE A 40 1.60 0.12 12.49
N ALA A 41 1.92 0.56 13.71
CA ALA A 41 3.27 0.93 14.12
C ALA A 41 4.28 -0.23 14.13
N GLY A 42 3.83 -1.48 14.31
CA GLY A 42 4.72 -2.64 14.45
C GLY A 42 5.80 -2.35 15.48
N ASN A 43 7.06 -2.58 15.12
CA ASN A 43 8.21 -2.34 15.99
C ASN A 43 8.55 -0.85 16.26
N GLY A 44 7.79 0.10 15.70
CA GLY A 44 8.00 1.53 15.92
C GLY A 44 9.16 2.15 15.14
N ASP A 45 9.65 1.49 14.08
CA ASP A 45 10.76 2.01 13.26
C ASP A 45 10.43 3.40 12.67
N LEU A 46 9.21 3.56 12.16
CA LEU A 46 8.71 4.82 11.60
C LEU A 46 8.50 5.91 12.67
N ILE A 47 8.07 5.51 13.87
CA ILE A 47 7.97 6.41 15.02
C ILE A 47 9.35 6.95 15.40
N SER A 48 10.34 6.07 15.45
CA SER A 48 11.74 6.43 15.74
C SER A 48 12.32 7.34 14.67
N TRP A 49 12.09 7.01 13.40
CA TRP A 49 12.47 7.85 12.27
C TRP A 49 11.84 9.25 12.37
N ALA A 50 10.54 9.35 12.62
CA ALA A 50 9.86 10.64 12.76
C ALA A 50 10.43 11.51 13.88
N LYS A 51 10.76 10.92 15.04
CA LYS A 51 11.42 11.63 16.15
C LYS A 51 12.77 12.20 15.72
N ASN A 52 13.58 11.42 15.02
CA ASN A 52 14.92 11.82 14.56
C ASN A 52 14.87 13.00 13.57
N TYR A 53 13.80 13.12 12.78
CA TYR A 53 13.59 14.22 11.83
C TYR A 53 12.71 15.37 12.38
N GLY A 54 12.55 15.44 13.71
CA GLY A 54 11.99 16.61 14.38
C GLY A 54 10.47 16.68 14.41
N ALA A 55 9.78 15.52 14.43
CA ALA A 55 8.36 15.48 14.77
C ALA A 55 8.12 16.13 16.15
N MET A 56 7.03 16.88 16.29
CA MET A 56 6.66 17.53 17.55
C MET A 56 6.11 16.51 18.56
N LYS A 57 5.25 15.61 18.08
CA LYS A 57 4.71 14.48 18.85
C LYS A 57 4.58 13.29 17.93
N THR A 58 4.74 12.09 18.49
CA THR A 58 4.56 10.83 17.78
C THR A 58 3.65 9.91 18.58
N ARG A 59 2.79 9.17 17.90
CA ARG A 59 1.96 8.13 18.51
C ARG A 59 1.83 6.94 17.55
N GLY A 60 2.14 5.75 18.03
CA GLY A 60 1.91 4.49 17.32
C GLY A 60 0.68 3.75 17.86
N CYS A 61 0.05 2.97 16.99
CA CYS A 61 -1.00 2.03 17.33
C CYS A 61 -0.67 0.66 16.72
N ASP A 62 -0.92 -0.42 17.44
CA ASP A 62 -0.86 -1.77 16.88
C ASP A 62 -1.93 -2.67 17.50
N ILE A 63 -2.39 -3.65 16.73
CA ILE A 63 -3.35 -4.67 17.20
C ILE A 63 -2.63 -5.85 17.86
N ASP A 64 -1.37 -6.08 17.53
CA ASP A 64 -0.55 -7.09 18.18
C ASP A 64 0.04 -6.53 19.46
N LYS A 65 -0.44 -7.07 20.59
CA LYS A 65 -0.01 -6.68 21.94
C LYS A 65 1.49 -6.84 22.17
N LYS A 66 2.19 -7.67 21.38
CA LYS A 66 3.64 -7.84 21.45
C LYS A 66 4.40 -6.53 21.23
N TYR A 67 3.88 -5.63 20.39
CA TYR A 67 4.54 -4.37 20.06
C TYR A 67 4.06 -3.18 20.91
N VAL A 68 3.04 -3.40 21.75
CA VAL A 68 2.47 -2.35 22.60
C VAL A 68 3.37 -2.12 23.81
N ASN A 69 3.88 -0.89 23.95
CA ASN A 69 4.73 -0.48 25.08
C ASN A 69 4.06 0.56 26.00
N ASN A 70 2.86 1.03 25.67
CA ASN A 70 2.08 2.02 26.42
C ASN A 70 2.79 3.38 26.64
N THR A 71 3.87 3.65 25.93
CA THR A 71 4.59 4.93 25.94
C THR A 71 4.47 5.59 24.57
N ASP A 72 4.92 4.88 23.54
CA ASP A 72 4.91 5.32 22.15
C ASP A 72 3.85 4.58 21.34
N ILE A 73 3.64 3.29 21.63
CA ILE A 73 2.76 2.38 20.86
C ILE A 73 1.67 1.86 21.79
N PHE A 74 0.41 2.06 21.37
CA PHE A 74 -0.79 1.71 22.13
C PHE A 74 -1.59 0.61 21.43
N TYR A 75 -2.26 -0.24 22.21
CA TYR A 75 -3.15 -1.24 21.65
C TYR A 75 -4.37 -0.59 21.00
N HIS A 76 -4.54 -0.77 19.69
CA HIS A 76 -5.69 -0.23 18.94
C HIS A 76 -5.85 -0.91 17.58
N ASP A 77 -7.08 -1.32 17.25
CA ASP A 77 -7.42 -1.85 15.91
C ASP A 77 -7.79 -0.68 15.00
N SER A 78 -6.78 -0.11 14.32
CA SER A 78 -6.93 1.06 13.44
C SER A 78 -7.76 0.80 12.19
N ILE A 79 -8.08 -0.47 11.86
CA ILE A 79 -8.99 -0.80 10.76
C ILE A 79 -10.44 -0.76 11.23
N LYS A 80 -10.76 -1.39 12.37
CA LYS A 80 -12.15 -1.44 12.89
C LYS A 80 -12.58 -0.13 13.54
N TYR A 81 -11.65 0.58 14.15
CA TYR A 81 -11.90 1.82 14.89
C TYR A 81 -11.02 2.95 14.36
N PRO A 82 -11.22 3.37 13.09
CA PRO A 82 -10.44 4.46 12.51
C PRO A 82 -10.60 5.74 13.34
N GLN A 83 -9.53 6.52 13.42
CA GLN A 83 -9.51 7.82 14.10
C GLN A 83 -9.35 8.95 13.07
N GLN A 84 -9.52 10.19 13.53
CA GLN A 84 -9.09 11.34 12.76
C GLN A 84 -7.59 11.53 12.93
N TYR A 85 -6.87 11.76 11.83
CA TYR A 85 -5.42 11.92 11.84
C TYR A 85 -5.01 13.29 11.30
N LYS A 86 -4.00 13.92 11.90
CA LYS A 86 -3.39 15.12 11.32
C LYS A 86 -2.35 14.73 10.27
N PHE A 87 -1.30 14.05 10.71
CA PHE A 87 -0.30 13.49 9.81
C PHE A 87 -0.18 11.99 10.05
N VAL A 88 -0.33 11.19 9.00
CA VAL A 88 -0.10 9.74 9.05
C VAL A 88 1.30 9.43 8.56
N LEU A 89 2.08 8.64 9.29
CA LEU A 89 3.32 8.04 8.80
C LEU A 89 3.21 6.53 9.00
N THR A 90 3.14 5.73 7.94
CA THR A 90 2.85 4.30 8.14
C THR A 90 3.29 3.39 7.00
N ASN A 91 3.56 2.14 7.35
CA ASN A 91 3.70 1.01 6.46
C ASN A 91 2.56 0.01 6.77
N PRO A 92 1.38 0.13 6.13
CA PRO A 92 0.24 -0.71 6.44
C PRO A 92 0.54 -2.21 6.19
N PRO A 93 -0.21 -3.12 6.82
CA PRO A 93 -0.02 -4.55 6.63
C PRO A 93 -0.34 -5.02 5.21
N TYR A 94 0.44 -5.97 4.66
CA TYR A 94 0.20 -6.57 3.34
C TYR A 94 -0.24 -8.03 3.47
N LEU A 95 -1.49 -8.30 3.11
CA LEU A 95 -2.00 -9.66 3.03
C LEU A 95 -3.14 -9.69 2.01
N ASN A 96 -2.99 -10.53 1.00
CA ASN A 96 -4.05 -10.76 0.03
C ASN A 96 -5.11 -11.70 0.62
N VAL A 97 -6.37 -11.44 0.29
CA VAL A 97 -7.53 -12.22 0.76
C VAL A 97 -7.35 -13.72 0.49
N ASN A 98 -6.73 -14.12 -0.62
CA ASN A 98 -6.52 -15.54 -0.93
C ASN A 98 -5.53 -16.22 0.02
N LYS A 99 -4.61 -15.45 0.62
CA LYS A 99 -3.62 -15.91 1.61
C LYS A 99 -4.11 -15.77 3.05
N ALA A 100 -5.21 -15.06 3.27
CA ALA A 100 -5.79 -14.83 4.58
C ALA A 100 -6.54 -16.07 5.09
N GLY A 101 -6.35 -16.39 6.38
CA GLY A 101 -7.12 -17.39 7.09
C GLY A 101 -8.57 -16.95 7.30
N GLN A 102 -9.43 -17.90 7.68
CA GLN A 102 -10.87 -17.66 7.83
C GLN A 102 -11.15 -16.48 8.77
N LYS A 103 -10.54 -16.43 9.95
CA LYS A 103 -10.73 -15.34 10.91
C LYS A 103 -10.46 -13.96 10.30
N THR A 104 -9.31 -13.78 9.66
CA THR A 104 -8.93 -12.51 9.01
C THR A 104 -9.88 -12.14 7.87
N LYS A 105 -10.33 -13.12 7.08
CA LYS A 105 -11.34 -12.93 6.03
C LYS A 105 -12.64 -12.39 6.62
N GLU A 106 -13.10 -12.98 7.71
CA GLU A 106 -14.36 -12.60 8.35
C GLU A 106 -14.31 -11.22 9.01
N GLU A 107 -13.19 -10.91 9.65
CA GLU A 107 -13.02 -9.64 10.37
C GLU A 107 -12.83 -8.45 9.43
N TYR A 108 -12.03 -8.61 8.37
CA TYR A 108 -11.57 -7.49 7.55
C TYR A 108 -12.06 -7.52 6.10
N PHE A 109 -12.08 -8.68 5.44
CA PHE A 109 -12.35 -8.75 4.00
C PHE A 109 -13.83 -8.88 3.63
N LYS A 110 -14.69 -9.42 4.51
CA LYS A 110 -16.14 -9.52 4.26
C LYS A 110 -16.79 -8.16 4.02
N LYS A 111 -16.19 -7.07 4.52
CA LYS A 111 -16.71 -5.71 4.41
C LYS A 111 -15.85 -4.91 3.43
N GLY A 112 -16.49 -4.24 2.46
CA GLY A 112 -15.81 -3.24 1.63
C GLY A 112 -15.26 -3.75 0.29
N GLY A 113 -15.25 -5.05 0.00
CA GLY A 113 -14.90 -5.58 -1.33
C GLY A 113 -13.49 -5.21 -1.79
N PHE A 114 -12.55 -5.16 -0.84
CA PHE A 114 -11.12 -5.01 -1.09
C PHE A 114 -10.47 -6.39 -1.07
N GLU A 115 -9.35 -6.54 -1.78
CA GLU A 115 -8.66 -7.84 -1.91
C GLU A 115 -7.35 -7.91 -1.13
N ASP A 116 -6.85 -6.78 -0.65
CA ASP A 116 -5.61 -6.70 0.12
C ASP A 116 -5.77 -5.85 1.39
N LEU A 117 -5.13 -6.25 2.49
CA LEU A 117 -5.21 -5.53 3.77
C LEU A 117 -4.75 -4.07 3.66
N TYR A 118 -3.71 -3.79 2.87
CA TYR A 118 -3.24 -2.41 2.71
C TYR A 118 -4.32 -1.50 2.11
N GLN A 119 -5.22 -2.04 1.27
CA GLN A 119 -6.33 -1.26 0.70
C GLN A 119 -7.35 -0.90 1.79
N ILE A 120 -7.61 -1.84 2.70
CA ILE A 120 -8.50 -1.64 3.85
C ILE A 120 -7.86 -0.65 4.84
N SER A 121 -6.55 -0.75 5.08
CA SER A 121 -5.78 0.20 5.87
C SER A 121 -5.78 1.61 5.27
N LEU A 122 -5.59 1.74 3.95
CA LEU A 122 -5.72 3.03 3.26
C LEU A 122 -7.12 3.62 3.44
N PHE A 123 -8.16 2.77 3.41
CA PHE A 123 -9.53 3.20 3.65
C PHE A 123 -9.74 3.72 5.08
N SER A 124 -9.09 3.10 6.08
CA SER A 124 -9.25 3.48 7.48
C SER A 124 -8.56 4.81 7.85
N ILE A 125 -7.60 5.27 7.03
CA ILE A 125 -6.88 6.53 7.22
C ILE A 125 -7.40 7.70 6.36
N LEU A 126 -8.54 7.54 5.68
CA LEU A 126 -9.09 8.57 4.77
C LEU A 126 -9.57 9.84 5.47
N ASP A 127 -9.60 9.88 6.80
CA ASP A 127 -9.82 11.08 7.61
C ASP A 127 -8.51 11.67 8.16
N SER A 128 -7.43 11.51 7.39
CA SER A 128 -6.15 12.20 7.60
C SER A 128 -6.11 13.54 6.87
N ASP A 129 -5.34 14.51 7.34
CA ASP A 129 -5.08 15.75 6.58
C ASP A 129 -3.96 15.57 5.54
N GLU A 130 -2.92 14.83 5.91
CA GLU A 130 -1.75 14.52 5.09
C GLU A 130 -0.98 13.33 5.66
N GLY A 131 0.05 12.87 4.95
CA GLY A 131 0.91 11.83 5.47
C GLY A 131 1.97 11.31 4.50
N ILE A 132 2.79 10.39 5.01
CA ILE A 132 3.72 9.56 4.23
C ILE A 132 3.32 8.10 4.40
N ILE A 133 3.14 7.39 3.28
CA ILE A 133 2.70 5.99 3.29
C ILE A 133 3.62 5.15 2.41
N ILE A 134 3.94 3.95 2.87
CA ILE A 134 4.65 2.92 2.10
C ILE A 134 3.65 1.83 1.67
N VAL A 135 3.41 1.66 0.37
CA VAL A 135 2.49 0.63 -0.15
C VAL A 135 3.10 -0.13 -1.31
N PRO A 136 2.57 -1.31 -1.66
CA PRO A 136 2.99 -2.00 -2.87
C PRO A 136 2.76 -1.12 -4.10
N ILE A 137 3.64 -1.23 -5.10
CA ILE A 137 3.49 -0.56 -6.39
C ILE A 137 2.13 -0.84 -7.04
N ASN A 138 1.55 -2.02 -6.77
CA ASN A 138 0.23 -2.44 -7.23
C ASN A 138 -0.86 -1.42 -6.89
N PHE A 139 -0.69 -0.60 -5.84
CA PHE A 139 -1.59 0.51 -5.56
C PHE A 139 -1.79 1.39 -6.79
N LEU A 140 -0.73 1.68 -7.56
CA LEU A 140 -0.77 2.55 -8.74
C LEU A 140 -0.88 1.82 -10.08
N SER A 141 -0.92 0.49 -10.12
CA SER A 141 -0.91 -0.27 -11.39
C SER A 141 -1.95 -1.38 -11.50
N ALA A 142 -2.34 -2.01 -10.38
CA ALA A 142 -3.19 -3.20 -10.40
C ALA A 142 -4.68 -2.85 -10.58
N GLU A 143 -5.42 -3.73 -11.25
CA GLU A 143 -6.87 -3.58 -11.46
C GLU A 143 -7.66 -3.69 -10.16
N ASN A 144 -7.29 -4.64 -9.30
CA ASN A 144 -7.95 -4.82 -8.00
C ASN A 144 -7.78 -3.62 -7.05
N SER A 145 -6.90 -2.67 -7.39
CA SER A 145 -6.65 -1.46 -6.62
C SER A 145 -7.39 -0.22 -7.16
N ILE A 146 -8.14 -0.35 -8.28
CA ILE A 146 -8.94 0.74 -8.87
C ILE A 146 -9.87 1.37 -7.84
N LYS A 147 -10.57 0.54 -7.04
CA LYS A 147 -11.54 1.03 -6.06
C LYS A 147 -10.88 1.93 -5.01
N ILE A 148 -9.81 1.45 -4.37
CA ILE A 148 -9.12 2.24 -3.34
C ILE A 148 -8.42 3.46 -3.94
N ARG A 149 -7.86 3.37 -5.15
CA ARG A 149 -7.30 4.53 -5.86
C ARG A 149 -8.35 5.61 -6.08
N ASN A 150 -9.50 5.26 -6.64
CA ASN A 150 -10.56 6.24 -6.89
C ASN A 150 -11.02 6.92 -5.60
N ILE A 151 -11.15 6.17 -4.51
CA ILE A 151 -11.51 6.73 -3.20
C ILE A 151 -10.39 7.65 -2.69
N PHE A 152 -9.14 7.19 -2.72
CA PHE A 152 -7.97 7.96 -2.25
C PHE A 152 -7.81 9.26 -3.05
N PHE A 153 -7.73 9.19 -4.38
CA PHE A 153 -7.55 10.34 -5.26
C PHE A 153 -8.79 11.23 -5.37
N SER A 154 -9.96 10.82 -4.86
CA SER A 154 -11.09 11.74 -4.71
C SER A 154 -10.87 12.74 -3.57
N LYS A 155 -10.01 12.43 -2.60
CA LYS A 155 -9.73 13.27 -1.42
C LYS A 155 -8.33 13.85 -1.40
N PHE A 156 -7.35 13.11 -1.90
CA PHE A 156 -5.93 13.39 -1.73
C PHE A 156 -5.21 13.52 -3.06
N GLU A 157 -4.10 14.25 -3.04
CA GLU A 157 -3.10 14.25 -4.10
C GLU A 157 -1.76 13.79 -3.53
N ILE A 158 -0.97 13.13 -4.38
CA ILE A 158 0.41 12.74 -4.08
C ILE A 158 1.30 13.80 -4.70
N LEU A 159 2.24 14.35 -3.92
CA LEU A 159 3.17 15.37 -4.44
C LEU A 159 4.54 14.77 -4.78
N GLU A 160 5.05 13.91 -3.90
CA GLU A 160 6.37 13.31 -4.03
C GLU A 160 6.34 11.82 -3.71
N MET A 161 7.09 11.04 -4.47
CA MET A 161 7.15 9.59 -4.35
C MET A 161 8.56 9.05 -4.59
N ASN A 162 8.98 8.13 -3.73
CA ASN A 162 10.09 7.20 -3.97
C ASN A 162 9.52 5.91 -4.57
N TYR A 163 10.05 5.49 -5.71
CA TYR A 163 9.63 4.32 -6.45
C TYR A 163 10.77 3.31 -6.50
N PHE A 164 10.56 2.11 -5.96
CA PHE A 164 11.61 1.10 -5.87
C PHE A 164 11.39 0.00 -6.92
N LYS A 165 12.32 -0.12 -7.87
CA LYS A 165 12.33 -1.20 -8.87
C LYS A 165 12.91 -2.53 -8.35
N HIS A 166 13.36 -2.54 -7.10
CA HIS A 166 13.95 -3.67 -6.43
C HIS A 166 13.31 -3.87 -5.05
N GLN A 167 13.50 -5.06 -4.51
CA GLN A 167 13.04 -5.43 -3.18
C GLN A 167 13.76 -4.61 -2.11
N VAL A 168 13.01 -3.93 -1.26
CA VAL A 168 13.55 -3.15 -0.11
C VAL A 168 13.20 -3.76 1.25
N PHE A 169 12.25 -4.70 1.28
CA PHE A 169 11.91 -5.47 2.47
C PHE A 169 12.26 -6.95 2.23
N PRO A 170 13.09 -7.59 3.07
CA PRO A 170 13.54 -8.97 2.84
C PRO A 170 12.39 -9.98 2.87
N ASP A 171 11.32 -9.67 3.59
CA ASP A 171 10.18 -10.57 3.83
C ASP A 171 9.12 -10.54 2.71
N THR A 172 9.24 -9.68 1.70
CA THR A 172 8.24 -9.54 0.62
C THR A 172 8.85 -9.48 -0.77
N THR A 173 8.19 -10.09 -1.75
CA THR A 173 8.61 -9.99 -3.17
C THR A 173 8.03 -8.77 -3.88
N TYR A 174 7.13 -8.02 -3.22
CA TYR A 174 6.52 -6.84 -3.82
C TYR A 174 7.51 -5.67 -3.81
N ASN A 175 7.68 -5.06 -4.98
CA ASN A 175 8.22 -3.72 -5.08
C ASN A 175 7.24 -2.72 -4.46
N VAL A 176 7.77 -1.69 -3.80
CA VAL A 176 6.97 -0.70 -3.07
C VAL A 176 7.19 0.70 -3.61
N ILE A 177 6.29 1.58 -3.21
CA ILE A 177 6.43 3.02 -3.33
C ILE A 177 6.27 3.61 -1.92
N ALA A 178 7.02 4.67 -1.64
CA ALA A 178 6.81 5.50 -0.46
C ALA A 178 6.46 6.90 -0.95
N PHE A 179 5.35 7.48 -0.50
CA PHE A 179 4.93 8.78 -1.02
C PHE A 179 4.37 9.69 0.05
N TYR A 180 4.55 10.99 -0.15
CA TYR A 180 3.87 12.04 0.59
C TYR A 180 2.58 12.45 -0.12
N TYR A 181 1.48 12.50 0.64
CA TYR A 181 0.18 12.95 0.18
C TYR A 181 -0.40 14.04 1.08
N LYS A 182 -1.33 14.82 0.53
CA LYS A 182 -2.12 15.79 1.29
C LYS A 182 -3.55 15.86 0.77
N LYS A 183 -4.49 16.36 1.58
CA LYS A 183 -5.85 16.68 1.12
C LYS A 183 -5.79 17.64 -0.08
N LYS A 184 -6.63 17.38 -1.07
CA LYS A 184 -6.81 18.28 -2.22
C LYS A 184 -7.50 19.56 -1.78
N ASP A 185 -7.00 20.68 -2.28
CA ASP A 185 -7.73 21.96 -2.21
C ASP A 185 -8.91 21.96 -3.18
N ASN A 186 -8.78 21.29 -4.33
CA ASN A 186 -9.81 21.16 -5.36
C ASN A 186 -10.16 19.68 -5.64
N TYR A 187 -11.32 19.25 -5.13
CA TYR A 187 -11.85 17.89 -5.30
C TYR A 187 -12.23 17.53 -6.75
N PHE A 188 -12.36 18.52 -7.65
CA PHE A 188 -12.68 18.30 -9.06
C PHE A 188 -11.45 18.10 -9.95
N ASN A 189 -10.24 18.16 -9.38
CA ASN A 189 -9.03 17.92 -10.16
C ASN A 189 -8.95 16.45 -10.58
N ASP A 190 -9.04 16.21 -11.89
CA ASP A 190 -9.01 14.90 -12.53
C ASP A 190 -7.58 14.49 -12.96
N LYS A 191 -6.56 15.26 -12.57
CA LYS A 191 -5.14 14.97 -12.79
C LYS A 191 -4.35 15.07 -11.48
N CYS A 192 -3.26 14.31 -11.38
CA CYS A 192 -2.33 14.37 -10.26
C CYS A 192 -0.92 14.20 -10.81
N ARG A 193 -0.06 15.21 -10.60
CA ARG A 193 1.35 15.19 -11.02
C ARG A 193 2.22 14.90 -9.80
N ILE A 194 3.13 13.94 -9.95
CA ILE A 194 3.92 13.39 -8.86
C ILE A 194 5.40 13.52 -9.22
N GLY A 195 6.16 14.25 -8.40
CA GLY A 195 7.62 14.21 -8.45
C GLY A 195 8.11 12.85 -7.98
N THR A 196 8.72 12.07 -8.87
CA THR A 196 9.06 10.67 -8.62
C THR A 196 10.55 10.44 -8.67
N HIS A 197 11.13 9.92 -7.58
CA HIS A 197 12.51 9.45 -7.51
C HIS A 197 12.54 7.93 -7.69
N ILE A 198 13.19 7.45 -8.74
CA ILE A 198 13.26 6.04 -9.11
C ILE A 198 14.57 5.45 -8.61
N TYR A 199 14.46 4.38 -7.82
CA TYR A 199 15.57 3.61 -7.28
C TYR A 199 15.66 2.22 -7.93
N PRO A 200 16.89 1.69 -8.13
CA PRO A 200 18.18 2.20 -7.65
C PRO A 200 18.87 3.21 -8.59
N GLU A 201 18.24 3.57 -9.71
CA GLU A 201 18.86 4.41 -10.75
C GLU A 201 19.07 5.87 -10.33
N ASN A 202 18.49 6.29 -9.20
CA ASN A 202 18.51 7.68 -8.70
C ASN A 202 18.03 8.70 -9.75
N LYS A 203 17.01 8.29 -10.53
CA LYS A 203 16.44 9.13 -11.60
C LYS A 203 15.20 9.85 -11.09
N THR A 204 15.13 11.16 -11.29
CA THR A 204 13.91 11.94 -11.03
C THR A 204 13.11 12.12 -12.32
N ILE A 205 11.80 11.82 -12.25
CA ILE A 205 10.83 12.08 -13.33
C ILE A 205 9.53 12.65 -12.75
N GLU A 206 8.73 13.31 -13.59
CA GLU A 206 7.34 13.64 -13.25
C GLU A 206 6.40 12.58 -13.84
N ILE A 207 5.48 12.06 -13.02
CA ILE A 207 4.41 11.14 -13.46
C ILE A 207 3.07 11.87 -13.36
N GLU A 208 2.28 11.85 -14.44
CA GLU A 208 0.89 12.35 -14.43
C GLU A 208 -0.09 11.18 -14.39
N LEU A 209 -0.91 11.13 -13.34
CA LEU A 209 -2.05 10.23 -13.21
C LEU A 209 -3.34 10.95 -13.59
N LYS A 210 -4.26 10.24 -14.26
CA LYS A 210 -5.54 10.80 -14.70
C LYS A 210 -6.71 9.96 -14.22
N LYS A 211 -7.80 10.62 -13.82
CA LYS A 211 -9.03 9.97 -13.38
C LYS A 211 -9.67 9.09 -14.45
N ASN A 212 -9.71 9.58 -15.69
CA ASN A 212 -10.28 8.82 -16.79
C ASN A 212 -9.55 7.49 -16.99
N SER A 213 -8.27 7.40 -16.61
CA SER A 213 -7.43 6.19 -16.64
C SER A 213 -7.24 5.57 -15.26
N SER A 214 -8.27 5.70 -14.41
CA SER A 214 -8.37 5.07 -13.09
C SER A 214 -7.17 5.35 -12.18
N TRP A 215 -6.54 6.52 -12.36
CA TRP A 215 -5.35 6.94 -11.63
C TRP A 215 -4.19 5.94 -11.70
N SER A 216 -4.09 5.18 -12.79
CA SER A 216 -3.04 4.18 -12.99
C SER A 216 -1.81 4.81 -13.66
N ILE A 217 -0.61 4.39 -13.25
CA ILE A 217 0.63 4.69 -13.98
C ILE A 217 0.51 4.12 -15.39
N ASN A 218 0.78 4.95 -16.39
CA ASN A 218 0.65 4.59 -17.81
C ASN A 218 -0.75 4.08 -18.20
N GLY A 219 -1.80 4.43 -17.46
CA GLY A 219 -3.16 3.97 -17.73
C GLY A 219 -3.67 4.33 -19.14
N ASP A 220 -3.24 5.48 -19.67
CA ASP A 220 -3.55 5.89 -21.06
C ASP A 220 -2.95 4.92 -22.08
N PHE A 221 -1.70 4.52 -21.89
CA PHE A 221 -1.00 3.57 -22.77
C PHE A 221 -1.60 2.16 -22.66
N LEU A 222 -1.92 1.72 -21.44
CA LEU A 222 -2.55 0.41 -21.21
C LEU A 222 -3.91 0.31 -21.91
N LYS A 223 -4.72 1.37 -21.92
CA LYS A 223 -5.98 1.38 -22.66
C LYS A 223 -5.79 1.21 -24.15
N ILE A 224 -4.75 1.82 -24.73
CA ILE A 224 -4.44 1.64 -26.16
C ILE A 224 -4.20 0.15 -26.43
N ILE A 225 -3.37 -0.51 -25.60
CA ILE A 225 -3.10 -1.95 -25.71
C ILE A 225 -4.39 -2.77 -25.55
N GLN A 226 -5.17 -2.50 -24.50
CA GLN A 226 -6.40 -3.24 -24.19
C GLN A 226 -7.50 -3.07 -25.24
N SER A 227 -7.48 -1.95 -25.98
CA SER A 227 -8.42 -1.72 -27.08
C SER A 227 -8.06 -2.47 -28.36
N GLN A 228 -6.85 -3.05 -28.46
CA GLN A 228 -6.46 -3.83 -29.61
C GLN A 228 -7.13 -5.20 -29.60
N LYS A 229 -7.55 -5.66 -30.78
CA LYS A 229 -8.07 -7.02 -30.95
C LYS A 229 -6.94 -8.03 -30.75
N ASN A 230 -7.19 -9.06 -29.95
CA ASN A 230 -6.24 -10.16 -29.77
C ASN A 230 -6.42 -11.20 -30.88
N ASP A 231 -5.91 -10.91 -32.09
CA ASP A 231 -6.05 -11.80 -33.26
C ASP A 231 -5.38 -13.17 -33.08
N LEU A 232 -4.38 -13.26 -32.20
CA LEU A 232 -3.67 -14.50 -31.90
C LEU A 232 -4.31 -15.31 -30.75
N GLU A 233 -5.34 -14.75 -30.10
CA GLU A 233 -6.01 -15.35 -28.94
C GLU A 233 -5.03 -15.74 -27.81
N ILE A 234 -3.94 -15.00 -27.65
CA ILE A 234 -2.96 -15.26 -26.58
C ILE A 234 -3.48 -14.67 -25.27
N TYR A 235 -3.70 -15.52 -24.26
CA TYR A 235 -4.04 -15.08 -22.91
C TYR A 235 -3.32 -15.93 -21.87
N ARG A 236 -3.22 -15.39 -20.65
CA ARG A 236 -2.72 -16.14 -19.50
C ARG A 236 -3.79 -17.14 -19.06
N LEU A 237 -3.44 -18.42 -19.01
CA LEU A 237 -4.28 -19.44 -18.39
C LEU A 237 -4.45 -19.13 -16.89
N VAL A 238 -5.70 -19.05 -16.44
CA VAL A 238 -6.06 -18.92 -15.02
C VAL A 238 -6.78 -20.17 -14.53
N GLU A 239 -6.85 -20.37 -13.21
CA GLU A 239 -7.50 -21.55 -12.61
C GLU A 239 -8.95 -21.75 -13.11
N ASP A 240 -9.68 -20.65 -13.27
CA ASP A 240 -11.04 -20.66 -13.80
C ASP A 240 -11.14 -21.30 -15.19
N ASP A 241 -10.12 -21.15 -16.05
CA ASP A 241 -10.08 -21.76 -17.38
C ASP A 241 -9.97 -23.29 -17.28
N ILE A 242 -9.22 -23.77 -16.29
CA ILE A 242 -9.01 -25.20 -16.02
C ILE A 242 -10.31 -25.84 -15.53
N PHE A 243 -11.02 -25.17 -14.62
CA PHE A 243 -12.23 -25.72 -14.00
C PHE A 243 -13.46 -25.59 -14.89
N LYS A 244 -13.62 -24.47 -15.62
CA LYS A 244 -14.84 -24.19 -16.38
C LYS A 244 -14.82 -24.76 -17.79
N LYS A 245 -13.66 -25.02 -18.37
CA LYS A 245 -13.54 -25.48 -19.76
C LYS A 245 -12.40 -26.48 -19.93
N LYS A 246 -12.71 -27.78 -19.79
CA LYS A 246 -11.79 -28.83 -20.26
C LYS A 246 -11.60 -28.69 -21.78
N GLY A 247 -10.40 -28.31 -22.19
CA GLY A 247 -9.98 -28.28 -23.59
C GLY A 247 -9.84 -29.68 -24.17
N ARG A 248 -9.62 -29.75 -25.50
CA ARG A 248 -9.39 -31.02 -26.22
C ARG A 248 -7.95 -31.54 -26.11
N VAL A 249 -7.05 -30.71 -25.61
CA VAL A 249 -5.61 -31.00 -25.52
C VAL A 249 -5.20 -30.96 -24.06
N GLU A 250 -4.55 -32.03 -23.63
CA GLU A 250 -3.92 -32.12 -22.32
C GLU A 250 -2.47 -31.62 -22.44
N ILE A 251 -2.11 -30.69 -21.56
CA ILE A 251 -0.77 -30.11 -21.50
C ILE A 251 -0.25 -30.24 -20.07
N SER A 252 0.99 -30.72 -19.92
CA SER A 252 1.66 -30.72 -18.62
C SER A 252 2.09 -29.31 -18.27
N ALA A 253 1.44 -28.71 -17.27
CA ALA A 253 1.84 -27.42 -16.72
C ALA A 253 2.72 -27.63 -15.48
N ALA A 254 3.83 -26.90 -15.39
CA ALA A 254 4.57 -26.77 -14.14
C ALA A 254 3.83 -25.76 -13.25
N TYR A 255 3.51 -26.16 -12.03
CA TYR A 255 2.98 -25.28 -10.98
C TYR A 255 4.12 -24.89 -10.05
N ASN A 256 4.21 -23.60 -9.72
CA ASN A 256 5.10 -23.06 -8.68
C ASN A 256 4.34 -22.89 -7.37
#